data_AF-A0AAN1GR85-F1
#
_entry.id   AF-A0AAN1GR85-F1
#
_cell.length_a   1.000
_cell.length_b   1.000
_cell.length_c   1.000
_cell.angle_alpha   90.00
_cell.angle_beta   90.00
_cell.angle_gamma   90.00
#
_symmetry.space_group_name_H-M   'P 1'
#
loop_
_entity.id
_entity.type
_entity.pdbx_description
1 polymer ?
#
loop_
_entity_poly.entity_id
_entity_poly.type
_entity_poly.pdbx_seq_one_letter_code
_entity_poly.pdbx_strand_id
1 'polypeptide(L)'
;MASPAWDDLDAFLQVDDFAIEATVTPRGGVPRQIKGVFDESYFNTQLGEYEADATQPRFTCKAVDVADLQDKAEVEINGQPYFLLTNPQEDGTGMAVLQLARG
;
A
#
# COMPACT_ATOMS: atom_id res chain seq x y z
N MET A 1 -0.79 28.29 -24.52
CA MET A 1 -0.51 28.41 -23.08
C MET A 1 -0.41 27.01 -22.54
N ALA A 2 0.78 26.57 -22.14
CA ALA A 2 0.98 25.27 -21.53
C ALA A 2 0.47 25.35 -20.08
N SER A 3 -0.52 24.54 -19.75
CA SER A 3 -1.08 24.43 -18.41
C SER A 3 0.01 23.93 -17.44
N PRO A 4 0.04 24.43 -16.20
CA PRO A 4 1.01 23.96 -15.20
C PRO A 4 0.78 22.46 -14.90
N ALA A 5 1.87 21.70 -14.82
CA ALA A 5 1.92 20.24 -14.68
C ALA A 5 1.45 19.69 -13.32
N TRP A 6 0.58 20.43 -12.62
CA TRP A 6 0.15 20.13 -11.24
C TRP A 6 -1.25 19.50 -11.23
N ASP A 7 -1.95 19.54 -12.37
CA ASP A 7 -3.23 18.88 -12.63
C ASP A 7 -3.06 17.40 -13.05
N ASP A 8 -1.83 16.97 -13.29
CA ASP A 8 -1.51 15.67 -13.88
C ASP A 8 -0.97 14.72 -12.79
N LEU A 9 -1.89 14.05 -12.09
CA LEU A 9 -1.56 13.03 -11.08
C LEU A 9 -0.73 11.86 -11.67
N ASP A 10 -0.85 11.61 -12.98
CA ASP A 10 -0.03 10.62 -13.69
C ASP A 10 1.45 11.02 -13.76
N ALA A 11 1.77 12.33 -13.75
CA ALA A 11 3.16 12.79 -13.63
C ALA A 11 3.76 12.51 -12.25
N PHE A 12 2.93 12.44 -11.19
CA PHE A 12 3.37 12.11 -9.83
C PHE A 12 3.47 10.60 -9.57
N LEU A 13 2.78 9.80 -10.38
CA LEU A 13 2.71 8.34 -10.28
C LEU A 13 3.51 7.64 -11.40
N GLN A 14 4.56 8.29 -11.92
CA GLN A 14 5.52 7.60 -12.78
C GLN A 14 6.26 6.52 -11.97
N VAL A 15 6.27 5.30 -12.51
CA VAL A 15 6.88 4.10 -11.90
C VAL A 15 8.40 4.22 -11.70
N ASP A 16 9.04 5.21 -12.32
CA ASP A 16 10.49 5.36 -12.30
C ASP A 16 11.07 6.13 -11.09
N ASP A 17 10.26 6.75 -10.21
CA ASP A 17 10.82 7.58 -9.10
C ASP A 17 10.43 7.12 -7.66
N PHE A 18 9.19 6.68 -7.39
CA PHE A 18 8.77 6.26 -6.02
C PHE A 18 7.73 5.13 -5.91
N ALA A 19 7.05 4.79 -7.00
CA ALA A 19 5.99 3.77 -6.96
C ALA A 19 6.55 2.39 -7.32
N ILE A 20 6.17 1.37 -6.56
CA ILE A 20 6.45 -0.03 -6.86
C ILE A 20 5.17 -0.77 -7.26
N GLU A 21 5.35 -1.86 -7.99
CA GLU A 21 4.27 -2.76 -8.36
C GLU A 21 4.04 -3.80 -7.25
N ALA A 22 2.78 -3.98 -6.87
CA ALA A 22 2.35 -5.01 -5.95
C ALA A 22 1.27 -5.87 -6.60
N THR A 23 1.25 -7.16 -6.30
CA THR A 23 0.17 -8.06 -6.72
C THR A 23 -0.78 -8.26 -5.56
N VAL A 24 -2.05 -7.92 -5.73
CA VAL A 24 -3.10 -8.16 -4.73
C VAL A 24 -4.03 -9.26 -5.19
N THR A 25 -4.39 -10.15 -4.27
CA THR A 25 -5.35 -11.22 -4.50
C THR A 25 -6.53 -11.02 -3.55
N PRO A 26 -7.68 -10.52 -4.05
CA PRO A 26 -8.91 -10.48 -3.27
C PRO A 26 -9.27 -11.90 -2.81
N ARG A 27 -9.97 -12.03 -1.68
CA ARG A 27 -10.31 -13.34 -1.12
C ARG A 27 -11.18 -14.15 -2.10
N GLY A 28 -10.62 -15.21 -2.68
CA GLY A 28 -11.30 -16.02 -3.69
C GLY A 28 -11.42 -15.32 -5.06
N GLY A 29 -10.72 -14.21 -5.25
CA GLY A 29 -10.63 -13.47 -6.50
C GLY A 29 -9.43 -13.88 -7.34
N VAL A 30 -9.21 -13.11 -8.41
CA VAL A 30 -8.05 -13.28 -9.31
C VAL A 30 -6.97 -12.28 -8.91
N PRO A 31 -5.69 -12.67 -8.88
CA PRO A 31 -4.60 -11.74 -8.64
C PRO A 31 -4.57 -10.63 -9.68
N ARG A 32 -4.30 -9.40 -9.23
CA ARG A 32 -4.10 -8.24 -10.11
C ARG A 32 -2.96 -7.37 -9.62
N GLN A 33 -2.37 -6.63 -10.55
CA GLN A 33 -1.29 -5.70 -10.26
C GLN A 33 -1.84 -4.32 -9.90
N ILE A 34 -1.26 -3.71 -8.88
CA ILE A 34 -1.52 -2.34 -8.46
C ILE A 34 -0.20 -1.60 -8.29
N LYS A 35 -0.25 -0.28 -8.38
CA LYS A 35 0.90 0.59 -8.20
C LYS A 35 0.72 1.45 -6.96
N GLY A 36 1.79 1.63 -6.20
CA GLY A 36 1.73 2.42 -4.98
C GLY A 36 3.08 2.59 -4.33
N VAL A 37 3.09 3.33 -3.23
CA VAL A 37 4.29 3.58 -2.43
C VAL A 37 4.30 2.56 -1.29
N PHE A 38 5.42 1.86 -1.15
CA PHE A 38 5.63 0.92 -0.06
C PHE A 38 6.57 1.51 0.98
N ASP A 39 6.12 1.49 2.23
CA ASP A 39 6.85 2.02 3.37
C ASP A 39 6.98 0.92 4.43
N GLU A 40 8.20 0.38 4.60
CA GLU A 40 8.55 -0.50 5.72
C GLU A 40 9.06 0.34 6.90
N SER A 41 8.20 1.19 7.46
CA SER A 41 8.57 1.98 8.64
C SER A 41 8.92 1.04 9.80
N TYR A 42 10.18 1.11 10.25
CA TYR A 42 10.61 0.51 11.51
C TYR A 42 10.06 1.37 12.65
N PHE A 43 9.12 0.83 13.42
CA PHE A 43 8.63 1.51 14.61
C PHE A 43 9.65 1.30 15.74
N ASN A 44 10.47 2.31 16.01
CA ASN A 44 11.43 2.31 17.10
C ASN A 44 10.88 3.18 18.25
N THR A 45 9.87 2.68 18.96
CA THR A 45 9.32 3.38 20.14
C THR A 45 10.16 3.08 21.37
N GLN A 46 11.12 3.95 21.66
CA GLN A 46 11.73 4.03 22.99
C GLN A 46 10.72 4.56 24.01
N LEU A 47 9.99 3.67 24.68
CA LEU A 47 9.38 3.92 25.99
C LEU A 47 8.94 2.60 26.64
N GLY A 48 9.85 2.02 27.44
CA GLY A 48 9.56 1.23 28.64
C GLY A 48 8.74 -0.06 28.48
N GLU A 49 9.46 -1.19 28.60
CA GLU A 49 8.98 -2.54 28.91
C GLU A 49 7.95 -3.13 27.91
N TYR A 50 8.44 -4.06 27.08
CA TYR A 50 7.77 -4.78 25.98
C TYR A 50 7.86 -4.10 24.60
N GLU A 51 9.05 -4.16 24.01
CA GLU A 51 9.23 -3.98 22.58
C GLU A 51 8.89 -5.30 21.89
N ALA A 52 7.69 -5.38 21.31
CA ALA A 52 7.54 -6.24 20.14
C ALA A 52 8.17 -5.47 18.99
N ASP A 53 9.27 -5.98 18.41
CA ASP A 53 9.81 -5.52 17.12
C ASP A 53 8.73 -5.70 16.04
N ALA A 54 7.76 -4.80 15.99
CA ALA A 54 6.65 -4.84 15.07
C ALA A 54 6.91 -3.82 13.97
N THR A 55 7.53 -4.28 12.88
CA THR A 55 7.45 -3.57 11.60
C THR A 55 5.97 -3.51 11.21
N GLN A 56 5.46 -2.34 10.86
CA GLN A 56 4.11 -2.19 10.33
C GLN A 56 4.21 -1.71 8.87
N PRO A 57 4.51 -2.61 7.90
CA PRO A 57 4.58 -2.24 6.50
C PRO A 57 3.26 -1.63 6.02
N ARG A 58 3.37 -0.58 5.21
CA ARG A 58 2.23 0.12 4.63
C ARG A 58 2.39 0.23 3.13
N PHE A 59 1.27 0.13 2.42
CA PHE A 59 1.23 0.35 0.98
C PHE A 59 0.15 1.38 0.63
N THR A 60 0.56 2.52 0.08
CA THR A 60 -0.33 3.61 -0.29
C THR A 60 -0.58 3.59 -1.78
N CYS A 61 -1.84 3.46 -2.20
CA CYS A 61 -2.24 3.26 -3.60
C CYS A 61 -3.57 3.94 -3.92
N LYS A 62 -4.05 3.82 -5.16
CA LYS A 62 -5.36 4.36 -5.55
C LYS A 62 -6.48 3.56 -4.89
N ALA A 63 -7.44 4.26 -4.28
CA ALA A 63 -8.55 3.63 -3.56
C ALA A 63 -9.38 2.68 -4.44
N VAL A 64 -9.64 3.08 -5.68
CA VAL A 64 -10.42 2.30 -6.65
C VAL A 64 -9.77 0.96 -7.01
N ASP A 65 -8.43 0.86 -6.93
CA ASP A 65 -7.69 -0.35 -7.27
C ASP A 65 -7.74 -1.40 -6.15
N VAL A 66 -8.25 -1.03 -4.96
CA VAL A 66 -8.29 -1.87 -3.77
C VAL A 66 -9.66 -1.93 -3.11
N ALA A 67 -10.68 -1.30 -3.68
CA ALA A 67 -12.01 -1.15 -3.06
C ALA A 67 -12.71 -2.49 -2.70
N ASP A 68 -12.38 -3.58 -3.42
CA ASP A 68 -12.88 -4.95 -3.17
C ASP A 68 -11.99 -5.79 -2.24
N LEU A 69 -10.84 -5.27 -1.80
CA LEU A 69 -9.98 -5.96 -0.83
C LEU A 69 -10.60 -5.96 0.57
N GLN A 70 -10.35 -7.05 1.29
CA GLN A 70 -10.80 -7.26 2.66
C GLN A 70 -9.62 -7.75 3.51
N ASP A 71 -9.80 -7.76 4.83
CA ASP A 71 -8.81 -8.33 5.73
C ASP A 71 -8.38 -9.73 5.27
N LYS A 72 -7.09 -10.02 5.44
CA LYS A 72 -6.41 -11.26 5.05
C LYS A 72 -6.31 -11.49 3.54
N ALA A 73 -6.62 -10.49 2.71
CA ALA A 73 -6.22 -10.53 1.31
C ALA A 73 -4.69 -10.65 1.20
N GLU A 74 -4.23 -11.45 0.24
CA GLU A 74 -2.81 -11.63 -0.03
C GLU A 74 -2.30 -10.44 -0.85
N VAL A 75 -1.14 -9.93 -0.46
CA VAL A 75 -0.44 -8.83 -1.12
C VAL A 75 1.00 -9.26 -1.30
N GLU A 76 1.47 -9.40 -2.53
CA GLU A 76 2.86 -9.69 -2.84
C GLU A 76 3.56 -8.41 -3.29
N ILE A 77 4.68 -8.09 -2.65
CA ILE A 77 5.48 -6.90 -2.92
C ILE A 77 6.93 -7.34 -3.07
N ASN A 78 7.56 -7.08 -4.22
CA ASN A 78 8.94 -7.53 -4.52
C ASN A 78 9.18 -9.03 -4.26
N GLY A 79 8.18 -9.87 -4.52
CA GLY A 79 8.24 -11.32 -4.28
C GLY A 79 8.17 -11.72 -2.79
N GLN A 80 7.86 -10.79 -1.89
CA GLN A 80 7.59 -11.07 -0.48
C GLN A 80 6.07 -11.10 -0.22
N PRO A 81 5.56 -12.15 0.43
CA PRO A 81 4.15 -12.25 0.76
C PRO A 81 3.80 -11.42 2.01
N TYR A 82 2.69 -10.70 1.92
CA TYR A 82 2.07 -9.97 3.00
C TYR A 82 0.58 -10.28 3.06
N PHE A 83 -0.01 -10.05 4.22
CA PHE A 83 -1.45 -10.12 4.43
C PHE A 83 -1.99 -8.77 4.86
N LEU A 84 -3.17 -8.43 4.32
CA LEU A 84 -3.88 -7.24 4.72
C LEU A 84 -4.43 -7.39 6.15
N LEU A 85 -4.10 -6.46 7.04
CA LEU A 85 -4.52 -6.50 8.45
C LEU A 85 -5.96 -6.01 8.66
N THR A 86 -6.35 -5.00 7.89
CA THR A 86 -7.64 -4.30 7.99
C THR A 86 -8.13 -3.94 6.58
N ASN A 87 -9.40 -3.58 6.41
CA ASN A 87 -9.85 -3.08 5.11
C ASN A 87 -9.03 -1.85 4.66
N PRO A 88 -8.87 -1.62 3.34
CA PRO A 88 -8.19 -0.44 2.82
C PRO A 88 -8.73 0.85 3.45
N GLN A 89 -7.82 1.70 3.94
CA GLN A 89 -8.20 2.96 4.58
C GLN A 89 -8.18 4.09 3.55
N GLU A 90 -9.34 4.46 3.02
CA GLU A 90 -9.49 5.60 2.12
C GLU A 90 -9.32 6.93 2.87
N ASP A 91 -8.62 7.89 2.28
CA ASP A 91 -8.38 9.21 2.87
C ASP A 91 -9.31 10.33 2.34
N GLY A 92 -10.21 9.99 1.42
CA GLY A 92 -11.13 10.93 0.77
C GLY A 92 -10.52 11.74 -0.38
N THR A 93 -9.25 11.54 -0.71
CA THR A 93 -8.55 12.18 -1.84
C THR A 93 -8.47 11.28 -3.09
N GLY A 94 -8.95 10.04 -2.99
CA GLY A 94 -8.81 9.01 -4.01
C GLY A 94 -7.66 8.03 -3.74
N MET A 95 -6.96 8.19 -2.62
CA MET A 95 -5.91 7.28 -2.16
C MET A 95 -6.42 6.39 -1.03
N ALA A 96 -5.78 5.22 -0.88
CA ALA A 96 -6.01 4.30 0.21
C ALA A 96 -4.68 3.77 0.76
N VAL A 97 -4.64 3.56 2.08
CA VAL A 97 -3.52 2.94 2.79
C VAL A 97 -3.88 1.50 3.17
N LEU A 98 -3.02 0.57 2.75
CA LEU A 98 -3.08 -0.83 3.13
C LEU A 98 -2.13 -1.07 4.31
N GLN A 99 -2.68 -1.57 5.42
CA GLN A 99 -1.87 -2.01 6.56
C GLN A 99 -1.52 -3.49 6.38
N LEU A 100 -0.24 -3.82 6.41
CA LEU A 100 0.24 -5.15 6.05
C LEU A 100 0.95 -5.82 7.23
N ALA A 101 0.93 -7.15 7.23
CA ALA A 101 1.79 -7.99 8.05
C ALA A 101 2.51 -9.00 7.17
N ARG A 102 3.76 -9.35 7.52
CA ARG A 102 4.51 -10.40 6.82
C ARG A 102 3.79 -11.74 6.96
N GLY A 103 3.74 -12.47 5.84
CA GLY A 103 3.18 -13.82 5.77
C GLY A 103 4.15 -14.92 6.15
#